data_AF-A0A5E4XGM9-F1
#
_entry.id   AF-A0A5E4XGM9-F1
#
_cell.length_a   1.000
_cell.length_b   1.000
_cell.length_c   1.000
_cell.angle_alpha   90.00
_cell.angle_beta   90.00
_cell.angle_gamma   90.00
#
_symmetry.space_group_name_H-M   'P 1'
#
loop_
_entity.id
_entity.type
_entity.pdbx_description
1 polymer ?
#
loop_
_entity_poly.entity_id
_entity_poly.type
_entity_poly.pdbx_seq_one_letter_code
_entity_poly.pdbx_strand_id
1 'polypeptide(L)'
;MKLESDRAPRDLTNPEKVEELLSRWGALPKSMIVIEYGGTGDPFFGGNADDRTLGIDGLIRLQTSKVETAEFNTIQQAHEAALKVTNRRPNTILGVAPTWN
;
A
#
# COMPACT_ATOMS: atom_id res chain seq x y z
N MET A 1 2.80 19.49 21.68
CA MET A 1 2.29 18.25 21.08
C MET A 1 2.00 18.54 19.61
N LYS A 2 2.95 18.20 18.72
CA LYS A 2 2.85 18.43 17.27
C LYS A 2 3.49 17.24 16.59
N LEU A 3 2.68 16.36 16.04
CA LEU A 3 3.04 15.36 15.02
C LEU A 3 1.84 15.24 14.06
N GLU A 4 1.39 16.40 13.60
CA GLU A 4 0.38 16.58 12.56
C GLU A 4 1.10 17.29 11.40
N SER A 5 1.88 16.59 10.57
CA SER A 5 2.22 17.10 9.22
C SER A 5 2.89 16.16 8.21
N ASP A 6 3.39 14.95 8.54
CA ASP A 6 4.36 14.29 7.63
C ASP A 6 3.94 12.94 7.01
N ARG A 7 2.63 12.64 6.94
CA ARG A 7 2.16 11.41 6.26
C ARG A 7 2.34 11.43 4.73
N ALA A 8 2.58 12.59 4.12
CA ALA A 8 2.33 12.80 2.68
C ALA A 8 3.38 12.22 1.70
N PRO A 9 4.71 12.25 1.92
CA PRO A 9 5.63 11.97 0.81
C PRO A 9 5.74 10.48 0.45
N ARG A 10 5.41 9.57 1.37
CA ARG A 10 5.64 8.13 1.19
C ARG A 10 4.39 7.32 0.86
N ASP A 11 3.21 7.93 1.00
CA ASP A 11 1.94 7.25 0.75
C ASP A 11 1.65 7.14 -0.75
N LEU A 12 1.11 6.00 -1.18
CA LEU A 12 0.74 5.76 -2.56
C LEU A 12 -0.34 6.73 -3.07
N THR A 13 -1.11 7.37 -2.19
CA THR A 13 -2.05 8.43 -2.60
C THR A 13 -1.35 9.72 -3.04
N ASN A 14 -0.05 9.86 -2.83
CA ASN A 14 0.72 11.00 -3.32
C ASN A 14 1.23 10.75 -4.75
N PRO A 15 0.90 11.60 -5.74
CA PRO A 15 1.41 11.46 -7.11
C PRO A 15 2.95 11.53 -7.21
N GLU A 16 3.64 12.33 -6.40
CA GLU A 16 5.10 12.40 -6.40
C GLU A 16 5.72 11.04 -6.03
N LYS A 17 5.05 10.28 -5.16
CA LYS A 17 5.49 8.93 -4.79
C LYS A 17 5.40 7.96 -5.95
N VAL A 18 4.37 8.10 -6.78
CA VAL A 18 4.18 7.29 -7.99
C VAL A 18 5.31 7.54 -8.99
N GLU A 19 5.65 8.82 -9.21
CA GLU A 19 6.76 9.22 -10.07
C GLU A 19 8.11 8.72 -9.53
N GLU A 20 8.36 8.86 -8.22
CA GLU A 20 9.56 8.35 -7.57
C GLU A 20 9.71 6.83 -7.81
N LEU A 21 8.66 6.04 -7.56
CA LEU A 21 8.69 4.59 -7.73
C LEU A 21 8.97 4.20 -9.19
N LEU A 22 8.34 4.86 -10.16
CA LEU A 22 8.59 4.63 -11.59
C LEU A 22 10.04 4.92 -11.97
N SER A 23 10.61 6.02 -11.49
CA SER A 23 11.99 6.40 -11.81
C SER A 23 13.03 5.43 -11.23
N ARG A 24 12.69 4.75 -10.13
CA ARG A 24 13.56 3.79 -9.44
C ARG A 24 13.48 2.39 -10.01
N TRP A 25 12.41 2.04 -10.72
CA TRP A 25 12.24 0.73 -11.30
C TRP A 25 13.05 0.63 -12.60
N GLY A 26 14.09 -0.23 -12.60
CA GLY A 26 14.89 -0.51 -13.81
C GLY A 26 14.14 -1.26 -14.91
N ALA A 27 13.01 -1.89 -14.57
CA ALA A 27 12.05 -2.51 -15.49
C ALA A 27 10.65 -2.38 -14.89
N LEU A 28 9.61 -2.34 -15.73
CA LEU A 28 8.24 -2.32 -15.24
C LEU A 28 7.85 -3.71 -14.68
N PRO A 29 7.18 -3.77 -13.52
CA PRO A 29 6.64 -5.02 -13.00
C PRO A 29 5.52 -5.56 -13.89
N LYS A 30 5.32 -6.88 -13.87
CA LYS A 30 4.18 -7.52 -14.55
C LYS A 30 2.88 -7.28 -13.82
N SER A 31 2.95 -7.20 -12.50
CA SER A 31 1.81 -6.92 -11.64
C SER A 31 2.23 -6.35 -10.29
N MET A 32 1.27 -5.83 -9.54
CA MET A 32 1.47 -5.36 -8.17
C MET A 32 0.18 -5.41 -7.37
N ILE A 33 0.31 -5.51 -6.05
CA ILE A 33 -0.81 -5.38 -5.11
C ILE A 33 -0.63 -4.11 -4.28
N VAL A 34 -1.73 -3.50 -3.85
CA VAL A 34 -1.69 -2.40 -2.87
C VAL A 34 -1.64 -2.99 -1.46
N ILE A 35 -0.71 -2.51 -0.64
CA ILE A 35 -0.54 -2.91 0.75
C ILE A 35 -0.71 -1.69 1.65
N GLU A 36 -1.55 -1.82 2.67
CA GLU A 36 -1.56 -0.95 3.82
C GLU A 36 -0.55 -1.45 4.85
N TYR A 37 0.53 -0.71 5.02
CA TYR A 37 1.56 -0.98 6.02
C TYR A 37 1.13 -0.39 7.36
N GLY A 38 1.08 -1.24 8.39
CA GLY A 38 0.64 -0.86 9.72
C GLY A 38 1.50 -1.51 10.79
N GLY A 39 1.69 -0.81 11.91
CA GLY A 39 2.57 -1.25 12.99
C GLY A 39 4.06 -1.02 12.69
N THR A 40 4.92 -1.63 13.51
CA THR A 40 6.36 -1.43 13.50
C THR A 40 7.08 -2.72 13.87
N GLY A 41 8.07 -3.12 13.06
CA GLY A 41 8.92 -4.27 13.33
C GLY A 41 8.24 -5.63 13.16
N ASP A 42 9.05 -6.66 12.93
CA ASP A 42 8.60 -8.03 12.74
C ASP A 42 8.04 -8.61 14.06
N PRO A 43 6.82 -9.18 14.06
CA PRO A 43 6.21 -9.80 15.24
C PRO A 43 7.06 -10.88 15.92
N PHE A 44 7.87 -11.64 15.16
CA PHE A 44 8.76 -12.66 15.71
C PHE A 44 9.85 -12.06 16.61
N PHE A 45 10.27 -10.82 16.34
CA PHE A 45 11.29 -10.10 17.10
C PHE A 45 10.69 -9.07 18.07
N GLY A 46 9.41 -9.20 18.44
CA GLY A 46 8.72 -8.32 19.39
C GLY A 46 8.11 -7.05 18.78
N GLY A 47 8.04 -6.98 17.45
CA GLY A 47 7.29 -5.95 16.74
C GLY A 47 5.78 -6.21 16.70
N ASN A 48 5.07 -5.37 15.97
CA ASN A 48 3.62 -5.46 15.79
C ASN A 48 3.16 -5.16 14.36
N ALA A 49 4.00 -5.43 13.34
CA ALA A 49 3.61 -5.27 11.95
C ALA A 49 2.32 -6.06 11.63
N ASP A 50 1.39 -5.39 10.94
CA ASP A 50 0.09 -5.92 10.52
C ASP A 50 -0.24 -5.33 9.14
N ASP A 51 0.50 -5.81 8.14
CA ASP A 51 0.36 -5.40 6.75
C ASP A 51 -0.85 -6.08 6.12
N ARG A 52 -1.67 -5.31 5.39
CA ARG A 52 -2.94 -5.81 4.83
C ARG A 52 -3.09 -5.37 3.39
N THR A 53 -3.54 -6.27 2.54
CA THR A 53 -3.71 -6.00 1.11
C THR A 53 -5.07 -5.38 0.81
N LEU A 54 -5.15 -4.58 -0.26
CA LEU A 54 -6.41 -4.13 -0.85
C LEU A 54 -7.17 -5.31 -1.47
N GLY A 55 -8.47 -5.41 -1.21
CA GLY A 55 -9.36 -6.39 -1.80
C GLY A 55 -9.92 -5.93 -3.15
N ILE A 56 -10.41 -6.88 -3.96
CA ILE A 56 -11.12 -6.59 -5.22
C ILE A 56 -12.40 -5.75 -5.04
N ASP A 57 -12.90 -5.66 -3.81
CA ASP A 57 -14.02 -4.82 -3.39
C ASP A 57 -13.63 -3.36 -3.08
N GLY A 58 -12.33 -3.01 -3.21
CA GLY A 58 -11.83 -1.66 -2.95
C GLY A 58 -11.61 -1.35 -1.47
N LEU A 59 -11.66 -2.35 -0.59
CA LEU A 59 -11.45 -2.19 0.84
C LEU A 59 -10.16 -2.88 1.30
N ILE A 60 -9.48 -2.32 2.30
CA ILE A 60 -8.37 -3.04 2.95
C ILE A 60 -8.92 -4.31 3.61
N ARG A 61 -8.35 -5.45 3.25
CA ARG A 61 -8.78 -6.76 3.72
C ARG A 61 -8.50 -6.90 5.21
N LEU A 62 -9.46 -7.45 5.95
CA LEU A 62 -9.21 -7.95 7.30
C LEU A 62 -8.41 -9.27 7.21
N GLN A 63 -7.67 -9.63 8.26
CA GLN A 63 -6.91 -10.90 8.29
C GLN A 63 -7.78 -12.14 8.04
N THR A 64 -9.05 -12.10 8.45
CA THR A 64 -10.02 -13.17 8.27
C THR A 64 -10.81 -13.07 6.96
N SER A 65 -10.53 -12.06 6.12
CA SER A 65 -11.28 -11.82 4.89
C SER A 65 -10.98 -12.88 3.83
N LYS A 66 -12.05 -13.45 3.28
CA LYS A 66 -12.02 -14.35 2.11
C LYS A 66 -12.04 -13.61 0.77
N VAL A 67 -12.21 -12.28 0.78
CA VAL A 67 -12.15 -11.47 -0.43
C VAL A 67 -10.75 -11.60 -1.03
N GLU A 68 -10.67 -11.75 -2.35
CA GLU A 68 -9.40 -11.86 -3.06
C GLU A 68 -8.63 -10.53 -3.05
N THR A 69 -7.31 -10.59 -3.13
CA THR A 69 -6.47 -9.40 -3.26
C THR A 69 -6.61 -8.79 -4.65
N ALA A 70 -6.76 -7.47 -4.72
CA ALA A 70 -6.71 -6.75 -5.98
C ALA A 70 -5.27 -6.70 -6.53
N GLU A 71 -5.13 -7.05 -7.81
CA GLU A 71 -3.88 -7.02 -8.55
C GLU A 71 -3.99 -6.02 -9.71
N PHE A 72 -2.92 -5.25 -9.92
CA PHE A 72 -2.85 -4.17 -10.89
C PHE A 72 -1.65 -4.35 -11.81
N ASN A 73 -1.80 -3.99 -13.07
CA ASN A 73 -0.72 -4.11 -14.06
C ASN A 73 0.14 -2.84 -14.13
N THR A 74 -0.36 -1.72 -13.60
CA THR A 74 0.35 -0.44 -13.58
C THR A 74 0.26 0.23 -12.22
N ILE A 75 1.27 1.05 -11.89
CA ILE A 75 1.27 1.83 -10.66
C ILE A 75 0.21 2.92 -10.65
N GLN A 76 -0.19 3.42 -11.83
CA GLN A 76 -1.28 4.38 -11.98
C GLN A 76 -2.62 3.76 -11.56
N GLN A 77 -2.90 2.53 -11.97
CA GLN A 77 -4.10 1.80 -11.54
C GLN A 77 -4.09 1.58 -10.02
N ALA A 78 -2.94 1.20 -9.45
CA ALA A 78 -2.78 1.03 -8.01
C ALA A 78 -2.98 2.36 -7.24
N HIS A 79 -2.47 3.47 -7.77
CA HIS A 79 -2.66 4.82 -7.22
C HIS A 79 -4.13 5.24 -7.24
N GLU A 80 -4.81 5.07 -8.38
CA GLU A 80 -6.24 5.37 -8.51
C GLU A 80 -7.10 4.54 -7.57
N ALA A 81 -6.74 3.27 -7.34
CA ALA A 81 -7.41 2.42 -6.37
C ALA A 81 -7.14 2.89 -4.94
N ALA A 82 -5.90 3.27 -4.61
CA ALA A 82 -5.52 3.77 -3.30
C ALA A 82 -6.28 5.05 -2.90
N LEU A 83 -6.53 5.96 -3.86
CA LEU A 83 -7.33 7.17 -3.64
C LEU A 83 -8.79 6.89 -3.25
N LYS A 84 -9.31 5.71 -3.61
CA LYS A 84 -10.72 5.32 -3.36
C LYS A 84 -10.90 4.51 -2.07
N VAL A 85 -9.82 4.14 -1.38
CA VAL A 85 -9.89 3.35 -0.15
C VAL A 85 -10.51 4.17 0.97
N THR A 86 -11.63 3.71 1.51
CA THR A 86 -12.39 4.43 2.55
C THR A 86 -12.20 3.88 3.96
N ASN A 87 -11.68 2.66 4.12
CA ASN A 87 -11.56 1.97 5.41
C ASN A 87 -10.12 1.88 5.94
N ARG A 88 -9.29 2.88 5.65
CA ARG A 88 -7.89 2.94 6.13
C ARG A 88 -7.81 2.98 7.65
N ARG A 89 -6.87 2.24 8.23
CA ARG A 89 -6.54 2.29 9.65
C ARG A 89 -5.76 3.58 9.97
N PRO A 90 -5.86 4.13 11.19
CA PRO A 90 -5.05 5.28 11.57
C PRO A 90 -3.56 4.91 11.61
N ASN A 91 -2.70 5.89 11.32
CA ASN A 91 -1.24 5.76 11.36
C ASN A 91 -0.65 4.70 10.41
N THR A 92 -1.34 4.40 9.31
CA THR A 92 -0.84 3.52 8.24
C THR A 92 -0.45 4.32 7.00
N ILE A 93 0.33 3.68 6.13
CA ILE A 93 0.64 4.18 4.79
C ILE A 93 0.19 3.15 3.75
N LEU A 94 -0.27 3.62 2.59
CA LEU A 94 -0.46 2.76 1.42
C LEU A 94 0.83 2.70 0.59
N GLY A 95 1.15 1.53 0.06
CA GLY A 95 2.23 1.31 -0.89
C GLY A 95 1.89 0.18 -1.86
N VAL A 96 2.85 -0.21 -2.68
CA VAL A 96 2.72 -1.33 -3.62
C VAL A 96 3.76 -2.41 -3.36
N ALA A 97 3.36 -3.67 -3.51
CA ALA A 97 4.28 -4.81 -3.63
C ALA A 97 4.28 -5.31 -5.09
N PRO A 98 5.28 -4.91 -5.89
CA PRO A 98 5.42 -5.31 -7.29
C PRO A 98 6.03 -6.71 -7.50
N THR A 99 5.64 -7.37 -8.60
CA THR A 99 6.13 -8.67 -9.07
C THR A 99 6.66 -8.56 -10.50
N TRP A 100 7.88 -9.05 -10.74
CA TRP A 100 8.55 -9.00 -12.07
C TRP A 100 8.67 -10.35 -12.78
N ASN A 101 8.45 -11.46 -12.07
CA ASN A 101 8.76 -12.82 -12.51
C ASN A 101 7.95 -13.26 -13.72
#